data_AF-A0A1G1YZQ3-F1
#
_entry.id   AF-A0A1G1YZQ3-F1
#
_cell.length_a   1.000
_cell.length_b   1.000
_cell.length_c   1.000
_cell.angle_alpha   90.00
_cell.angle_beta   90.00
_cell.angle_gamma   90.00
#
_symmetry.space_group_name_H-M   'P 1'
#
loop_
_entity.id
_entity.type
_entity.pdbx_description
1 polymer ?
#
loop_
_entity_poly.entity_id
_entity_poly.type
_entity_poly.pdbx_seq_one_letter_code
_entity_poly.pdbx_strand_id
1 'polypeptide(L)'
;MGTIPAIGLWWLMAVALSWSTEAMIWTTALLFILGLPIVHYASDGIGVYDDGRITWDEIVGYFCAALFAPSGFGWLLLAFVLFRYFDMLKPWPVNRFDIRHGVFWVMVDDVIGGVLAGLLLWWFATEWRIALTALGGHLTLMLLGRLILRYDRKQRGIPFPSIGKALGNPQSAWE
;
A
#
# COMPACT_ATOMS: atom_id res chain seq x y z
N MET A 1 7.45 16.81 -10.52
CA MET A 1 6.00 17.10 -10.36
C MET A 1 5.11 16.34 -11.37
N GLY A 2 5.69 15.47 -12.22
CA GLY A 2 4.95 14.83 -13.33
C GLY A 2 4.27 13.49 -13.01
N THR A 3 4.41 12.94 -11.80
CA THR A 3 3.80 11.65 -11.41
C THR A 3 2.42 11.72 -10.79
N ILE A 4 1.91 12.90 -10.41
CA ILE A 4 0.54 13.03 -9.88
C ILE A 4 -0.52 12.47 -10.86
N PRO A 5 -0.43 12.73 -12.19
CA PRO A 5 -1.31 12.11 -13.18
C PRO A 5 -1.28 10.57 -13.15
N ALA A 6 -0.18 9.95 -12.70
CA ALA A 6 -0.03 8.50 -12.68
C ALA A 6 -1.08 7.82 -11.78
N ILE A 7 -1.51 8.46 -10.68
CA ILE A 7 -2.58 7.94 -9.81
C ILE A 7 -3.91 7.84 -10.59
N GLY A 8 -4.25 8.89 -11.35
CA GLY A 8 -5.45 8.92 -12.19
C GLY A 8 -5.35 7.96 -13.36
N LEU A 9 -4.20 7.88 -14.04
CA LEU A 9 -3.96 6.96 -15.14
C LEU A 9 -4.05 5.50 -14.69
N TRP A 10 -3.50 5.17 -13.52
CA TRP A 10 -3.65 3.85 -12.91
C TRP A 10 -5.13 3.51 -12.68
N TRP A 11 -5.90 4.44 -12.11
CA TRP A 11 -7.33 4.22 -11.87
C TRP A 11 -8.10 4.00 -13.17
N LEU A 12 -7.83 4.82 -14.20
CA LEU A 12 -8.45 4.68 -15.52
C LEU A 12 -8.08 3.33 -16.18
N MET A 13 -6.82 2.93 -16.11
CA MET A 13 -6.36 1.62 -16.58
C MET A 13 -7.06 0.48 -15.83
N ALA A 14 -7.15 0.56 -14.50
CA ALA A 14 -7.82 -0.45 -13.68
C ALA A 14 -9.30 -0.57 -14.06
N VAL A 15 -10.01 0.56 -14.24
CA VAL A 15 -11.41 0.54 -14.70
C VAL A 15 -11.53 -0.04 -16.12
N ALA A 16 -10.70 0.38 -17.06
CA ALA A 16 -10.72 -0.09 -18.44
C ALA A 16 -10.45 -1.61 -18.55
N LEU A 17 -9.58 -2.13 -17.69
CA LEU A 17 -9.20 -3.54 -17.64
C LEU A 17 -10.06 -4.36 -16.65
N SER A 18 -11.20 -3.83 -16.20
CA SER A 18 -12.12 -4.49 -15.27
C SER A 18 -11.44 -5.00 -14.00
N TRP A 19 -10.43 -4.27 -13.51
CA TRP A 19 -9.63 -4.60 -12.34
C TRP A 19 -8.89 -5.95 -12.43
N SER A 20 -8.63 -6.44 -13.65
CA SER A 20 -7.85 -7.66 -13.88
C SER A 20 -6.36 -7.44 -13.60
N THR A 21 -5.85 -8.07 -12.55
CA THR A 21 -4.43 -8.00 -12.18
C THR A 21 -3.52 -8.47 -13.31
N GLU A 22 -3.86 -9.57 -13.99
CA GLU A 22 -3.07 -10.08 -15.11
C GLU A 22 -2.98 -9.06 -16.24
N ALA A 23 -4.11 -8.47 -16.63
CA ALA A 23 -4.14 -7.45 -17.68
C ALA A 23 -3.34 -6.20 -17.29
N MET A 24 -3.37 -5.81 -16.02
CA MET A 24 -2.61 -4.66 -15.52
C MET A 24 -1.10 -4.92 -15.52
N ILE A 25 -0.67 -6.15 -15.18
CA ILE A 25 0.74 -6.57 -15.27
C ILE A 25 1.20 -6.48 -16.74
N TRP A 26 0.47 -7.10 -17.66
CA TRP A 26 0.83 -7.07 -19.09
C TRP A 26 0.82 -5.67 -19.66
N THR A 27 -0.14 -4.84 -19.27
CA THR A 27 -0.21 -3.44 -19.71
C THR A 27 0.96 -2.63 -19.17
N THR A 28 1.33 -2.80 -17.90
CA THR A 28 2.49 -2.12 -17.31
C THR A 28 3.80 -2.53 -18.00
N ALA A 29 3.97 -3.84 -18.27
CA ALA A 29 5.11 -4.34 -19.02
C ALA A 29 5.16 -3.80 -20.45
N LEU A 30 4.02 -3.68 -21.12
CA LEU A 30 3.92 -3.07 -22.44
C LEU A 30 4.29 -1.59 -22.42
N LEU A 31 3.81 -0.82 -21.43
CA LEU A 31 4.14 0.61 -21.27
C LEU A 31 5.63 0.82 -20.99
N PHE A 32 6.28 -0.10 -20.29
CA PHE A 32 7.74 -0.09 -20.15
C PHE A 32 8.42 -0.24 -21.51
N ILE A 33 8.08 -1.28 -22.28
CA ILE A 33 8.70 -1.56 -23.59
C ILE A 33 8.47 -0.42 -24.58
N LEU A 34 7.24 0.09 -24.66
CA LEU A 34 6.88 1.20 -25.54
C LEU A 34 7.50 2.53 -25.07
N GLY A 35 7.77 2.66 -23.77
CA GLY A 35 8.42 3.83 -23.19
C GLY A 35 9.86 4.00 -23.64
N LEU A 36 10.60 2.91 -23.85
CA LEU A 36 12.02 2.96 -24.24
C LEU A 36 12.29 3.85 -25.47
N PRO A 37 11.64 3.64 -26.64
CA PRO A 37 11.84 4.51 -27.79
C PRO A 37 11.29 5.93 -27.59
N ILE A 38 10.21 6.10 -26.82
CA ILE A 38 9.58 7.41 -26.56
C ILE A 38 10.50 8.29 -25.72
N VAL A 39 10.98 7.75 -24.60
CA VAL A 39 11.90 8.45 -23.69
C VAL A 39 13.23 8.70 -24.38
N HIS A 40 13.70 7.78 -25.22
CA HIS A 40 14.92 7.98 -26.01
C HIS A 40 14.79 9.15 -26.99
N TYR A 41 13.72 9.16 -27.80
CA TYR A 41 13.45 10.26 -28.72
C TYR A 41 13.30 11.60 -27.99
N ALA A 42 12.59 11.63 -26.86
CA ALA A 42 12.42 12.83 -26.06
C ALA A 42 13.74 13.33 -25.45
N SER A 43 14.56 12.42 -24.92
CA SER A 43 15.87 12.75 -24.32
C SER A 43 16.83 13.30 -25.37
N ASP A 44 16.87 12.68 -26.55
CA ASP A 44 17.72 13.13 -27.66
C ASP A 44 17.29 14.52 -28.17
N GLY A 45 15.98 14.80 -28.21
CA GLY A 45 15.45 16.11 -28.60
C GLY A 45 15.75 17.22 -27.59
N ILE A 46 15.84 16.89 -26.30
CA ILE A 46 16.22 17.83 -25.23
C ILE A 46 17.74 17.97 -25.10
N GLY A 47 18.50 16.96 -25.55
CA GLY A 47 19.96 16.89 -25.40
C GLY A 47 20.43 16.55 -23.99
N VAL A 48 19.50 16.15 -23.11
CA VAL A 48 19.76 15.76 -21.72
C VAL A 48 18.99 14.47 -21.43
N TYR A 49 19.69 13.45 -20.92
CA TYR A 49 19.08 12.25 -20.38
C TYR A 49 18.63 12.49 -18.94
N ASP A 50 17.50 11.91 -18.53
CA ASP A 50 16.90 12.09 -17.19
C ASP A 50 16.46 13.55 -16.91
N ASP A 51 15.78 14.17 -17.89
CA ASP A 51 15.15 15.49 -17.71
C ASP A 51 13.79 15.32 -17.05
N GLY A 52 13.55 16.00 -15.91
CA GLY A 52 12.30 15.91 -15.14
C GLY A 52 11.02 16.38 -15.85
N ARG A 53 11.09 16.83 -17.12
CA ARG A 53 9.93 17.01 -18.01
C ARG A 53 9.48 15.70 -18.67
N ILE A 54 10.36 14.72 -18.77
CA ILE A 54 10.05 13.36 -19.22
C ILE A 54 9.78 12.55 -17.96
N THR A 55 8.52 12.17 -17.72
CA THR A 55 8.13 11.46 -16.49
C THR A 55 7.49 10.11 -16.77
N TRP A 56 7.83 9.51 -17.91
CA TRP A 56 7.26 8.24 -18.34
C TRP A 56 7.80 7.06 -17.54
N ASP A 57 9.11 7.06 -17.30
CA ASP A 57 9.80 6.25 -16.30
C ASP A 57 9.11 6.32 -14.93
N GLU A 58 8.83 7.54 -14.43
CA GLU A 58 8.21 7.72 -13.12
C GLU A 58 6.76 7.14 -13.10
N ILE A 59 6.00 7.28 -14.19
CA ILE A 59 4.65 6.71 -14.33
C ILE A 59 4.70 5.18 -14.29
N VAL A 60 5.61 4.57 -15.05
CA VAL A 60 5.77 3.11 -15.11
C VAL A 60 6.27 2.57 -13.76
N GLY A 61 7.22 3.25 -13.12
CA GLY A 61 7.68 2.91 -11.77
C GLY A 61 6.54 2.95 -10.73
N TYR A 62 5.70 3.99 -10.76
CA TYR A 62 4.51 4.05 -9.91
C TYR A 62 3.53 2.90 -10.18
N PHE A 63 3.30 2.54 -11.45
CA PHE A 63 2.43 1.40 -11.80
C PHE A 63 2.96 0.09 -11.21
N CYS A 64 4.29 -0.11 -11.24
CA CYS A 64 4.93 -1.24 -10.57
C CYS A 64 4.65 -1.27 -9.06
N ALA A 65 4.67 -0.13 -8.37
CA ALA A 65 4.30 -0.08 -6.95
C ALA A 65 2.81 -0.38 -6.72
N ALA A 66 1.94 0.19 -7.54
CA ALA A 66 0.50 0.07 -7.42
C ALA A 66 -0.02 -1.35 -7.70
N LEU A 67 0.71 -2.18 -8.46
CA LEU A 67 0.39 -3.60 -8.67
C LEU A 67 0.32 -4.41 -7.36
N PHE A 68 1.04 -3.96 -6.33
CA PHE A 68 1.06 -4.60 -5.01
C PHE A 68 0.06 -3.99 -4.02
N ALA A 69 -0.57 -2.88 -4.39
CA ALA A 69 -1.48 -2.16 -3.53
C ALA A 69 -2.81 -2.93 -3.35
N PRO A 70 -3.31 -3.09 -2.12
CA PRO A 70 -4.69 -3.54 -1.91
C PRO A 70 -5.70 -2.59 -2.55
N SER A 71 -6.94 -3.06 -2.71
CA SER A 71 -8.02 -2.22 -3.24
C SER A 71 -8.33 -1.05 -2.30
N GLY A 72 -8.53 0.13 -2.89
CA GLY A 72 -8.91 1.35 -2.18
C GLY A 72 -8.00 2.52 -2.46
N PHE A 73 -8.58 3.72 -2.55
CA PHE A 73 -7.85 4.93 -2.90
C PHE A 73 -6.72 5.28 -1.92
N GLY A 74 -6.90 5.00 -0.62
CA GLY A 74 -5.86 5.23 0.39
C GLY A 74 -4.59 4.40 0.16
N TRP A 75 -4.71 3.18 -0.37
CA TRP A 75 -3.57 2.35 -0.70
C TRP A 75 -2.82 2.83 -1.94
N LEU A 76 -3.53 3.41 -2.92
CA LEU A 76 -2.90 4.05 -4.09
C LEU A 76 -2.12 5.31 -3.69
N LEU A 77 -2.67 6.12 -2.78
CA LEU A 77 -1.94 7.26 -2.21
C LEU A 77 -0.71 6.81 -1.44
N LEU A 78 -0.82 5.74 -0.64
CA LEU A 78 0.33 5.21 0.09
C LEU A 78 1.38 4.62 -0.85
N ALA A 79 0.97 3.91 -1.91
CA ALA A 79 1.85 3.44 -2.97
C ALA A 79 2.62 4.60 -3.62
N PHE A 80 1.94 5.71 -3.90
CA PHE A 80 2.54 6.91 -4.48
C PHE A 80 3.60 7.51 -3.54
N VAL A 81 3.26 7.66 -2.25
CA VAL A 81 4.20 8.21 -1.25
C VAL A 81 5.42 7.32 -1.10
N LEU A 82 5.23 5.99 -1.00
CA LEU A 82 6.33 5.04 -0.90
C LEU A 82 7.18 5.02 -2.17
N PHE A 83 6.57 5.00 -3.35
CA PHE A 83 7.29 5.06 -4.62
C PHE A 83 8.17 6.31 -4.67
N ARG A 84 7.63 7.49 -4.37
CA ARG A 84 8.40 8.74 -4.35
C ARG A 84 9.52 8.72 -3.32
N TYR A 85 9.31 8.08 -2.17
CA TYR A 85 10.37 7.89 -1.19
C TYR A 85 11.53 7.05 -1.75
N PHE A 86 11.24 5.95 -2.45
CA PHE A 86 12.27 5.09 -3.05
C PHE A 86 12.94 5.71 -4.29
N ASP A 87 12.17 6.39 -5.13
CA ASP A 87 12.63 7.15 -6.29
C ASP A 87 13.60 8.29 -5.88
N MET A 88 13.24 9.08 -4.84
CA MET A 88 14.12 10.14 -4.32
C MET A 88 15.38 9.59 -3.64
N LEU A 89 15.29 8.45 -2.96
CA LEU A 89 16.41 7.90 -2.20
C LEU A 89 17.43 7.18 -3.07
N LYS A 90 17.03 6.69 -4.26
CA LYS A 90 17.83 5.81 -5.12
C LYS A 90 18.69 4.83 -4.29
N PRO A 91 18.09 4.04 -3.35
CA PRO A 91 18.89 3.27 -2.42
C PRO A 91 19.76 2.27 -3.18
N TRP A 92 20.99 2.10 -2.70
CA TRP A 92 21.99 1.18 -3.23
C TRP A 92 21.35 -0.21 -3.52
N PRO A 93 21.44 -0.78 -4.75
CA PRO A 93 22.57 -0.73 -5.69
C PRO A 93 22.32 0.09 -6.98
N VAL A 94 21.31 0.96 -7.01
CA VAL A 94 20.95 1.77 -8.20
C VAL A 94 22.09 2.72 -8.62
N ASN A 95 22.84 3.27 -7.67
CA ASN A 95 23.97 4.18 -7.91
C ASN A 95 25.25 3.50 -8.48
N ARG A 96 25.19 2.25 -8.96
CA ARG A 96 26.31 1.60 -9.68
C ARG A 96 26.10 1.50 -11.20
N PHE A 97 24.89 1.83 -11.68
CA PHE A 97 24.57 1.90 -13.10
C PHE A 97 24.79 3.28 -13.72
N ASP A 98 25.37 4.22 -12.99
CA ASP A 98 25.87 5.51 -13.50
C ASP A 98 27.02 5.35 -14.54
N ILE A 99 27.47 4.11 -14.76
CA ILE A 99 28.45 3.72 -15.80
C ILE A 99 27.77 3.29 -17.11
N ARG A 100 26.44 3.09 -17.13
CA ARG A 100 25.69 2.71 -18.34
C ARG A 100 24.74 3.82 -18.75
N HIS A 101 25.24 4.73 -19.57
CA HIS A 101 24.41 5.78 -20.17
C HIS A 101 23.36 5.15 -21.08
N GLY A 102 22.08 5.44 -20.83
CA GLY A 102 20.99 5.03 -21.72
C GLY A 102 19.62 4.98 -21.06
N VAL A 103 18.60 5.28 -21.85
CA VAL A 103 17.18 5.32 -21.46
C VAL A 103 16.68 4.03 -20.81
N PHE A 104 17.24 2.88 -21.19
CA PHE A 104 16.90 1.62 -20.55
C PHE A 104 17.20 1.62 -19.05
N TRP A 105 18.36 2.14 -18.63
CA TRP A 105 18.75 2.14 -17.22
C TRP A 105 17.94 3.14 -16.41
N VAL A 106 17.63 4.30 -16.99
CA VAL A 106 16.72 5.29 -16.38
C VAL A 106 15.36 4.66 -16.08
N MET A 107 14.75 3.98 -17.04
CA MET A 107 13.45 3.32 -16.81
C MET A 107 13.54 2.14 -15.82
N VAL A 108 14.65 1.37 -15.84
CA VAL A 108 14.84 0.24 -14.92
C VAL A 108 15.00 0.72 -13.48
N ASP A 109 15.68 1.83 -13.25
CA ASP A 109 15.90 2.39 -11.91
C ASP A 109 14.56 2.72 -11.22
N ASP A 110 13.64 3.35 -11.95
CA ASP A 110 12.29 3.66 -11.45
C ASP A 110 11.42 2.41 -11.27
N VAL A 111 11.55 1.41 -12.15
CA VAL A 111 10.87 0.12 -11.98
C VAL A 111 11.35 -0.58 -10.71
N ILE A 112 12.66 -0.57 -10.43
CA ILE A 112 13.22 -1.15 -9.21
C ILE A 112 12.68 -0.41 -7.98
N GLY A 113 12.68 0.93 -8.00
CA GLY A 113 12.06 1.74 -6.95
C GLY A 113 10.58 1.39 -6.73
N GLY A 114 9.84 1.22 -7.83
CA GLY A 114 8.45 0.79 -7.84
C GLY A 114 8.23 -0.58 -7.20
N VAL A 115 9.02 -1.59 -7.58
CA VAL A 115 8.92 -2.94 -7.01
C VAL A 115 9.26 -2.93 -5.51
N LEU A 116 10.30 -2.21 -5.09
CA LEU A 116 10.65 -2.09 -3.66
C LEU A 116 9.53 -1.42 -2.85
N ALA A 117 8.97 -0.33 -3.37
CA ALA A 117 7.81 0.34 -2.78
C ALA A 117 6.61 -0.61 -2.67
N GLY A 118 6.32 -1.35 -3.74
CA GLY A 118 5.22 -2.31 -3.80
C GLY A 118 5.39 -3.46 -2.80
N LEU A 119 6.59 -4.04 -2.70
CA LEU A 119 6.87 -5.10 -1.73
C LEU A 119 6.72 -4.63 -0.29
N LEU A 120 7.21 -3.42 0.02
CA LEU A 120 7.04 -2.82 1.34
C LEU A 120 5.56 -2.56 1.66
N LEU A 121 4.82 -2.04 0.69
CA LEU A 121 3.38 -1.81 0.80
C LEU A 121 2.61 -3.11 1.04
N TRP A 122 2.93 -4.16 0.28
CA TRP A 122 2.30 -5.46 0.40
C TRP A 122 2.58 -6.11 1.76
N TRP A 123 3.82 -6.03 2.23
CA TRP A 123 4.19 -6.51 3.55
C TRP A 123 3.40 -5.77 4.64
N PHE A 124 3.40 -4.43 4.60
CA PHE A 124 2.64 -3.61 5.55
C PHE A 124 1.14 -3.92 5.54
N ALA A 125 0.54 -4.05 4.35
CA ALA A 125 -0.87 -4.41 4.21
C ALA A 125 -1.18 -5.80 4.78
N THR A 126 -0.26 -6.74 4.64
CA THR A 126 -0.42 -8.11 5.15
C THR A 126 -0.38 -8.13 6.68
N GLU A 127 0.58 -7.44 7.30
CA GLU A 127 0.67 -7.30 8.76
C GLU A 127 -0.55 -6.59 9.34
N TRP A 128 -0.99 -5.50 8.70
CA TRP A 128 -2.18 -4.77 9.11
C TRP A 128 -3.44 -5.65 9.09
N ARG A 129 -3.59 -6.47 8.04
CA ARG A 129 -4.70 -7.43 7.92
C ARG A 129 -4.67 -8.46 9.05
N ILE A 130 -3.50 -9.01 9.38
CA ILE A 130 -3.33 -9.99 10.47
C ILE A 130 -3.65 -9.36 11.83
N ALA A 131 -3.20 -8.12 12.08
CA ALA A 131 -3.50 -7.41 13.32
C ALA A 131 -5.01 -7.18 13.50
N LEU A 132 -5.70 -6.75 12.43
CA LEU A 132 -7.15 -6.55 12.46
C LEU A 132 -7.94 -7.84 12.70
N THR A 133 -7.55 -8.95 12.09
CA THR A 133 -8.21 -10.25 12.33
C THR A 133 -7.95 -10.78 13.74
N ALA A 134 -6.74 -10.61 14.27
CA ALA A 134 -6.40 -10.98 15.64
C ALA A 134 -7.21 -10.16 16.67
N LEU A 135 -7.31 -8.84 16.49
CA LEU A 135 -8.11 -7.96 17.35
C LEU A 135 -9.62 -8.28 17.26
N GLY A 136 -10.13 -8.52 16.05
CA GLY A 136 -11.53 -8.90 15.84
C GLY A 136 -11.88 -10.26 16.43
N GLY A 137 -10.98 -11.25 16.31
CA GLY A 137 -11.13 -12.56 16.92
C GLY A 137 -11.17 -12.49 18.45
N HIS A 138 -10.28 -11.69 19.05
CA HIS A 138 -10.24 -11.53 20.50
C HIS A 138 -11.51 -10.83 21.05
N LEU A 139 -12.04 -9.83 20.34
CA LEU A 139 -13.29 -9.16 20.71
C LEU A 139 -14.49 -10.11 20.58
N THR A 140 -14.53 -10.91 19.51
CA THR A 140 -15.58 -11.91 19.27
C THR A 140 -15.60 -12.98 20.36
N LEU A 141 -14.43 -13.50 20.75
CA LEU A 141 -14.30 -14.45 21.86
C LEU A 141 -14.69 -13.85 23.20
N MET A 142 -14.35 -12.59 23.47
CA MET A 142 -14.80 -11.90 24.70
C MET A 142 -16.33 -11.74 24.73
N LEU A 143 -16.96 -11.38 23.61
CA LEU A 143 -18.41 -11.21 23.52
C LEU A 143 -19.15 -12.54 23.62
N LEU A 144 -18.67 -13.58 22.93
CA LEU A 144 -19.19 -14.94 23.05
C LEU A 144 -19.01 -15.49 24.46
N GLY A 145 -17.85 -15.30 25.09
CA GLY A 145 -17.62 -15.65 26.49
C GLY A 145 -18.61 -14.95 27.42
N ARG A 146 -18.86 -13.64 27.22
CA ARG A 146 -19.88 -12.89 27.99
C ARG A 146 -21.30 -13.40 27.73
N LEU A 147 -21.63 -13.80 26.50
CA LEU A 147 -22.94 -14.36 26.14
C LEU A 147 -23.15 -15.75 26.72
N ILE A 148 -22.16 -16.64 26.63
CA ILE A 148 -22.17 -17.99 27.22
C ILE A 148 -22.33 -17.89 28.73
N LEU A 149 -21.55 -17.02 29.39
CA LEU A 149 -21.68 -16.78 30.84
C LEU A 149 -23.05 -16.19 31.22
N ARG A 150 -23.64 -15.34 30.38
CA ARG A 150 -25.01 -14.82 30.57
C ARG A 150 -26.05 -15.93 30.42
N TYR A 151 -25.89 -16.80 29.44
CA TYR A 151 -26.79 -17.92 29.18
C TYR A 151 -26.74 -18.97 30.30
N ASP A 152 -25.54 -19.38 30.73
CA ASP A 152 -25.34 -20.35 31.83
C ASP A 152 -25.88 -19.81 33.17
N ARG A 153 -25.64 -18.54 33.52
CA ARG A 153 -26.25 -17.95 34.73
C ARG A 153 -27.77 -17.92 34.69
N LYS A 154 -28.35 -17.61 33.53
CA LYS A 154 -29.81 -17.60 33.35
C LYS A 154 -30.41 -19.00 33.53
N GLN A 155 -29.75 -20.03 33.01
CA GLN A 155 -30.13 -21.44 33.20
C GLN A 155 -30.04 -21.86 34.68
N ARG A 156 -29.00 -21.41 35.40
CA ARG A 156 -28.80 -21.74 36.83
C ARG A 156 -29.58 -20.85 37.81
N GLY A 157 -30.39 -19.91 37.32
CA GLY A 157 -31.14 -18.98 38.18
C GLY A 157 -30.27 -18.05 39.02
N ILE A 158 -29.00 -17.84 38.64
CA ILE A 158 -28.07 -16.99 39.39
C ILE A 158 -28.40 -15.52 39.11
N PRO A 159 -28.82 -14.72 40.11
CA PRO A 159 -29.18 -13.32 39.89
C PRO A 159 -27.97 -12.50 39.45
N PHE A 160 -28.21 -11.50 38.60
CA PHE A 160 -27.17 -10.57 38.19
C PHE A 160 -26.76 -9.68 39.38
N PRO A 161 -25.45 -9.46 39.62
CA PRO A 161 -25.02 -8.48 40.59
C PRO A 161 -25.63 -7.11 40.20
N SER A 162 -26.39 -6.50 41.09
CA SER A 162 -26.83 -5.13 40.90
C SER A 162 -25.59 -4.23 40.86
N ILE A 163 -25.51 -3.36 39.85
CA ILE A 163 -24.36 -2.47 39.62
C ILE A 163 -24.03 -1.64 40.87
N GLY A 164 -25.04 -1.34 41.71
CA GLY A 164 -24.87 -0.61 42.97
C GLY A 164 -24.16 -1.34 44.12
N LYS A 165 -23.91 -2.66 44.04
CA LYS A 165 -23.17 -3.40 45.10
C LYS A 165 -21.71 -3.69 44.75
N ALA A 166 -21.29 -3.54 43.49
CA ALA A 166 -19.93 -3.81 43.05
C ALA A 166 -18.98 -2.62 43.22
N LEU A 167 -19.53 -1.40 43.29
CA LEU A 167 -18.82 -0.21 43.71
C LEU A 167 -19.00 -0.11 45.23
N GLY A 168 -18.07 -0.68 45.99
CA GLY A 168 -18.06 -0.52 47.45
C GLY A 168 -18.19 0.95 47.82
N ASN A 169 -18.94 1.24 48.89
CA ASN A 169 -19.20 2.61 49.34
C ASN A 169 -17.87 3.37 49.46
N PRO A 170 -17.60 4.40 48.63
CA PRO A 170 -16.33 5.12 48.67
C PRO A 170 -16.11 5.88 49.99
N GLN A 171 -17.12 5.97 50.85
CA GLN A 171 -17.04 6.63 52.16
C GLN A 171 -16.40 5.77 53.26
N SER A 172 -16.25 4.45 53.10
CA SER A 172 -15.64 3.60 54.14
C SER A 172 -14.11 3.46 54.04
N ALA A 173 -13.45 4.28 53.21
CA ALA A 173 -12.00 4.25 53.00
C ALA A 173 -11.24 5.30 53.84
N TRP A 174 -11.95 6.08 54.67
CA TRP A 174 -11.39 7.20 55.43
C TRP A 174 -11.80 7.20 56.92
N GLU A 175 -12.27 6.07 57.44
CA GLU A 175 -12.41 5.78 58.88
C GLU A 175 -11.28 4.85 59.33
#